data_AF-A0A7C5YRB2-F1
#
_entry.id   AF-A0A7C5YRB2-F1
#
_cell.length_a   1.000
_cell.length_b   1.000
_cell.length_c   1.000
_cell.angle_alpha   90.00
_cell.angle_beta   90.00
_cell.angle_gamma   90.00
#
_symmetry.space_group_name_H-M   'P 1'
#
loop_
_entity.id
_entity.type
_entity.pdbx_description
1 polymer ?
#
loop_
_entity_poly.entity_id
_entity_poly.type
_entity_poly.pdbx_seq_one_letter_code
_entity_poly.pdbx_strand_id
1 'polypeptide(L)'
;MSRFFKKRQIQGIGILFIFFLGGFFSKAKAGKSHYLLGLELFNSGREPEAVEEFILAGKNSQRCLDIFKNFYLDFFPETDCEKAPVSEIAEPELKELVWFQTARIKWEQETKRLIQENKPTRNNHDQSLFIQFLKLYPTSRYLDRVFLILSEESFCQDWAGYPDCGMIEAKTYEQFLLRFPKSEIRQEVEVKLARVYYQMAWLWLFGNGEHIEKWAELFRAQSLKMVLSLKNSPNWQIKNSAVELEQKIENDFPRPIAPFPSELLGKDYLLKGEEK
;
A
#
# COMPACT_ATOMS: atom_id res chain seq x y z
N MET A 1 63.80 -1.10 34.75
CA MET A 1 62.68 -0.52 33.98
C MET A 1 61.82 -1.64 33.39
N SER A 2 60.49 -1.45 33.42
CA SER A 2 59.47 -2.12 32.59
C SER A 2 59.13 -3.60 32.80
N ARG A 3 58.45 -3.95 33.91
CA ARG A 3 57.54 -5.13 33.96
C ARG A 3 56.24 -4.93 34.77
N PHE A 4 55.88 -3.70 35.14
CA PHE A 4 54.70 -3.45 35.99
C PHE A 4 53.47 -2.86 35.30
N PHE A 5 53.51 -2.55 34.00
CA PHE A 5 52.42 -1.85 33.32
C PHE A 5 51.43 -2.72 32.52
N LYS A 6 51.67 -4.03 32.36
CA LYS A 6 50.85 -4.86 31.45
C LYS A 6 49.62 -5.54 32.07
N LYS A 7 49.44 -5.50 33.39
CA LYS A 7 48.38 -6.26 34.08
C LYS A 7 47.09 -5.47 34.39
N ARG A 8 47.11 -4.14 34.28
CA ARG A 8 45.91 -3.30 34.54
C ARG A 8 45.05 -3.02 33.30
N GLN A 9 45.54 -3.33 32.09
CA GLN A 9 44.80 -3.04 30.84
C GLN A 9 43.76 -4.12 30.47
N ILE A 10 43.90 -5.35 30.97
CA ILE A 10 43.01 -6.47 30.60
C ILE A 10 41.72 -6.48 31.45
N GLN A 11 41.75 -5.92 32.66
CA GLN A 11 40.57 -5.86 33.54
C GLN A 11 39.58 -4.74 33.14
N GLY A 12 40.04 -3.67 32.48
CA GLY A 12 39.15 -2.62 31.96
C GLY A 12 38.34 -3.07 30.74
N ILE A 13 38.90 -3.95 29.89
CA ILE A 13 38.24 -4.45 28.68
C ILE A 13 37.14 -5.47 29.03
N GLY A 14 37.37 -6.33 30.02
CA GLY A 14 36.37 -7.30 30.49
C GLY A 14 35.13 -6.66 31.11
N ILE A 15 35.29 -5.57 31.87
CA ILE A 15 34.18 -4.84 32.47
C ILE A 15 33.38 -4.08 31.39
N LEU A 16 34.05 -3.45 30.41
CA LEU A 16 33.36 -2.85 29.26
C LEU A 16 32.58 -3.88 28.43
N PHE A 17 33.11 -5.09 28.25
CA PHE A 17 32.41 -6.18 27.53
C PHE A 17 31.16 -6.68 28.28
N ILE A 18 31.22 -6.77 29.61
CA ILE A 18 30.07 -7.20 30.44
C ILE A 18 28.99 -6.11 30.48
N PHE A 19 29.35 -4.84 30.53
CA PHE A 19 28.37 -3.73 30.46
C PHE A 19 27.71 -3.63 29.07
N PHE A 20 28.47 -3.84 27.99
CA PHE A 20 27.91 -3.88 26.64
C PHE A 20 26.96 -5.06 26.44
N LEU A 21 27.33 -6.26 26.88
CA LEU A 21 26.45 -7.43 26.81
C LEU A 21 25.22 -7.28 27.72
N GLY A 22 25.39 -6.81 28.96
CA GLY A 22 24.29 -6.59 29.90
C GLY A 22 23.28 -5.55 29.41
N GLY A 23 23.76 -4.46 28.79
CA GLY A 23 22.90 -3.46 28.14
C GLY A 23 22.13 -4.03 26.93
N PHE A 24 22.77 -4.88 26.13
CA PHE A 24 22.13 -5.56 25.00
C PHE A 24 21.06 -6.56 25.44
N PHE A 25 21.35 -7.41 26.44
CA PHE A 25 20.37 -8.38 26.97
C PHE A 25 19.18 -7.69 27.64
N SER A 26 19.41 -6.57 28.34
CA SER A 26 18.35 -5.78 28.95
C SER A 26 17.42 -5.14 27.89
N LYS A 27 17.98 -4.52 26.85
CA LYS A 27 17.21 -3.94 25.74
C LYS A 27 16.40 -5.00 24.97
N ALA A 28 16.99 -6.14 24.65
CA ALA A 28 16.29 -7.22 23.97
C ALA A 28 15.12 -7.78 24.81
N LYS A 29 15.30 -7.90 26.13
CA LYS A 29 14.25 -8.34 27.06
C LYS A 29 13.13 -7.30 27.18
N ALA A 30 13.47 -6.02 27.25
CA ALA A 30 12.50 -4.92 27.26
C ALA A 30 11.70 -4.85 25.95
N GLY A 31 12.38 -4.94 24.80
CA GLY A 31 11.73 -4.96 23.48
C GLY A 31 10.76 -6.14 23.34
N LYS A 32 11.14 -7.33 23.81
CA LYS A 32 10.24 -8.50 23.83
C LYS A 32 9.03 -8.30 24.75
N SER A 33 9.20 -7.65 25.91
CA SER A 33 8.12 -7.37 26.84
C SER A 33 7.09 -6.42 26.25
N HIS A 34 7.54 -5.28 25.70
CA HIS A 34 6.67 -4.31 25.03
C HIS A 34 5.97 -4.92 23.82
N TYR A 35 6.67 -5.75 23.05
CA TYR A 35 6.06 -6.44 21.91
C TYR A 35 4.89 -7.35 22.33
N LEU A 36 5.06 -8.15 23.38
CA LEU A 36 4.02 -9.05 23.87
C LEU A 36 2.82 -8.29 24.44
N LEU A 37 3.06 -7.20 25.18
CA LEU A 37 1.99 -6.34 25.68
C LEU A 37 1.25 -5.64 24.53
N GLY A 38 1.98 -5.15 23.53
CA GLY A 38 1.39 -4.59 22.31
C GLY A 38 0.50 -5.60 21.58
N LEU A 39 0.91 -6.87 21.49
CA LEU A 39 0.06 -7.93 20.93
C LEU A 39 -1.21 -8.17 21.75
N GLU A 40 -1.11 -8.19 23.08
CA GLU A 40 -2.27 -8.35 23.97
C GLU A 40 -3.28 -7.21 23.79
N LEU A 41 -2.79 -5.97 23.77
CA LEU A 41 -3.61 -4.78 23.53
C LEU A 41 -4.24 -4.79 22.13
N PHE A 42 -3.47 -5.15 21.11
CA PHE A 42 -3.95 -5.23 19.74
C PHE A 42 -5.08 -6.26 19.58
N ASN A 43 -4.90 -7.46 20.15
CA ASN A 43 -5.90 -8.53 20.09
C ASN A 43 -7.14 -8.25 20.96
N SER A 44 -7.05 -7.32 21.91
CA SER A 44 -8.18 -6.90 22.76
C SER A 44 -8.94 -5.67 22.24
N GLY A 45 -8.60 -5.16 21.05
CA GLY A 45 -9.27 -3.99 20.47
C GLY A 45 -8.82 -2.65 21.09
N ARG A 46 -7.61 -2.63 21.65
CA ARG A 46 -6.95 -1.44 22.21
C ARG A 46 -5.79 -1.01 21.32
N GLU A 47 -6.06 -0.88 20.03
CA GLU A 47 -5.04 -0.64 19.02
C GLU A 47 -4.23 0.65 19.24
N PRO A 48 -4.81 1.79 19.67
CA PRO A 48 -4.02 2.98 19.97
C PRO A 48 -2.96 2.73 21.06
N GLU A 49 -3.30 2.02 22.13
CA GLU A 49 -2.34 1.66 23.17
C GLU A 49 -1.34 0.60 22.70
N ALA A 50 -1.79 -0.34 21.85
CA ALA A 50 -0.90 -1.33 21.25
C ALA A 50 0.21 -0.67 20.41
N VAL A 51 -0.11 0.41 19.69
CA VAL A 51 0.91 1.11 18.91
C VAL A 51 1.97 1.76 19.80
N GLU A 52 1.60 2.36 20.94
CA GLU A 52 2.58 2.91 21.88
C GLU A 52 3.56 1.83 22.36
N GLU A 53 3.04 0.64 22.68
CA GLU A 53 3.87 -0.51 23.04
C GLU A 53 4.73 -1.00 21.87
N PHE A 54 4.21 -1.01 20.64
CA PHE A 54 5.00 -1.35 19.46
C PHE A 54 6.09 -0.31 19.14
N ILE A 55 5.87 0.97 19.41
CA ILE A 55 6.90 2.01 19.31
C ILE A 55 8.03 1.73 20.32
N LEU A 56 7.68 1.42 21.57
CA LEU A 56 8.65 1.08 22.61
C LEU A 56 9.41 -0.21 22.29
N ALA A 57 8.72 -1.22 21.74
CA ALA A 57 9.34 -2.44 21.25
C ALA A 57 10.31 -2.15 20.09
N GLY A 58 9.88 -1.31 19.14
CA GLY A 58 10.67 -0.86 17.99
C GLY A 58 11.97 -0.20 18.43
N LYS A 59 11.92 0.80 19.33
CA LYS A 59 13.10 1.50 19.88
C LYS A 59 14.15 0.56 20.50
N ASN A 60 13.72 -0.60 20.99
CA ASN A 60 14.56 -1.60 21.63
C ASN A 60 14.96 -2.76 20.69
N SER A 61 14.50 -2.73 19.44
CA SER A 61 14.78 -3.72 18.42
C SER A 61 16.01 -3.35 17.59
N GLN A 62 16.64 -4.35 16.97
CA GLN A 62 17.73 -4.15 16.03
C GLN A 62 17.22 -3.70 14.65
N ARG A 63 16.06 -4.21 14.22
CA ARG A 63 15.39 -3.82 12.97
C ARG A 63 13.93 -3.46 13.22
N CYS A 64 13.42 -2.45 12.51
CA CYS A 64 12.04 -2.00 12.68
C CYS A 64 11.00 -3.02 12.23
N LEU A 65 11.36 -4.01 11.40
CA LEU A 65 10.45 -5.10 11.04
C LEU A 65 10.33 -6.19 12.09
N ASP A 66 11.27 -6.29 13.03
CA ASP A 66 11.26 -7.44 13.95
C ASP A 66 9.98 -7.48 14.80
N ILE A 67 9.39 -6.32 15.09
CA ILE A 67 8.09 -6.20 15.77
C ILE A 67 6.91 -6.59 14.88
N PHE A 68 7.06 -6.58 13.55
CA PHE A 68 5.98 -6.92 12.61
C PHE A 68 6.11 -8.30 11.97
N LYS A 69 7.27 -8.96 12.12
CA LYS A 69 7.57 -10.26 11.48
C LYS A 69 6.57 -11.38 11.77
N ASN A 70 5.88 -11.37 12.91
CA ASN A 70 4.93 -12.42 13.24
C ASN A 70 3.51 -12.13 12.74
N PHE A 71 3.25 -10.94 12.21
CA PHE A 71 2.02 -10.69 11.47
C PHE A 71 2.25 -11.19 10.04
N TYR A 72 1.63 -12.31 9.69
CA TYR A 72 1.61 -12.82 8.31
C TYR A 72 0.85 -11.86 7.40
N LEU A 73 1.55 -10.86 6.89
CA LEU A 73 1.07 -9.94 5.87
C LEU A 73 1.44 -10.50 4.50
N ASP A 74 0.46 -10.61 3.61
CA ASP A 74 0.67 -11.19 2.27
C ASP A 74 1.47 -10.23 1.37
N PHE A 75 1.68 -8.99 1.81
CA PHE A 75 2.47 -8.01 1.11
C PHE A 75 3.22 -7.13 2.12
N PHE A 76 4.52 -7.27 2.25
CA PHE A 76 5.33 -6.26 2.93
C PHE A 76 5.87 -5.34 1.83
N PRO A 77 5.69 -3.99 1.86
CA PRO A 77 6.55 -3.11 1.12
C PRO A 77 7.89 -3.21 1.86
N GLU A 78 8.67 -4.20 1.41
CA GLU A 78 10.01 -4.57 1.86
C GLU A 78 10.94 -3.35 1.97
N THR A 79 10.61 -2.25 1.29
CA THR A 79 11.48 -1.09 1.09
C THR A 79 11.71 -0.18 2.30
N ASP A 80 10.84 -0.17 3.32
CA ASP A 80 10.87 0.93 4.31
C ASP A 80 11.69 0.63 5.57
N CYS A 81 11.96 -0.63 5.83
CA CYS A 81 12.76 -1.06 6.98
C CYS A 81 13.95 -1.94 6.65
N GLU A 82 14.13 -2.30 5.38
CA GLU A 82 15.33 -3.02 4.95
C GLU A 82 16.57 -2.14 4.92
N LYS A 83 16.40 -0.81 4.89
CA LYS A 83 17.49 0.12 4.56
C LYS A 83 18.31 0.61 5.75
N ALA A 84 17.80 0.56 6.98
CA ALA A 84 18.53 1.08 8.14
C ALA A 84 18.19 0.35 9.47
N PRO A 85 19.17 0.16 10.38
CA PRO A 85 18.90 -0.26 11.76
C PRO A 85 18.03 0.78 12.48
N VAL A 86 17.22 0.37 13.46
CA VAL A 86 16.30 1.29 14.19
C VAL A 86 17.03 2.50 14.78
N SER A 87 18.29 2.32 15.19
CA SER A 87 19.13 3.38 15.72
C SER A 87 19.38 4.55 14.75
N GLU A 88 19.11 4.36 13.46
CA GLU A 88 19.29 5.36 12.40
C GLU A 88 17.96 5.96 11.92
N ILE A 89 16.82 5.49 12.44
CA ILE A 89 15.48 6.01 12.12
C ILE A 89 15.12 7.10 13.12
N ALA A 90 14.70 8.26 12.65
CA ALA A 90 14.26 9.33 13.54
C ALA A 90 12.99 8.90 14.30
N GLU A 91 12.86 9.27 15.58
CA GLU A 91 11.70 8.86 16.38
C GLU A 91 10.34 9.19 15.73
N PRO A 92 10.12 10.36 15.10
CA PRO A 92 8.88 10.64 14.38
C PRO A 92 8.61 9.65 13.23
N GLU A 93 9.64 9.30 12.46
CA GLU A 93 9.53 8.36 11.34
C GLU A 93 9.19 6.95 11.84
N LEU A 94 9.78 6.52 12.95
CA LEU A 94 9.44 5.25 13.58
C LEU A 94 7.97 5.23 14.03
N LYS A 95 7.48 6.31 14.64
CA LYS A 95 6.09 6.41 15.08
C LYS A 95 5.12 6.34 13.90
N GLU A 96 5.38 7.10 12.85
CA GLU A 96 4.60 7.08 11.62
C GLU A 96 4.53 5.67 11.02
N LEU A 97 5.68 5.03 10.87
CA LEU A 97 5.78 3.67 10.35
C LEU A 97 4.98 2.68 11.20
N VAL A 98 5.18 2.67 12.52
CA VAL A 98 4.52 1.70 13.40
C VAL A 98 3.00 1.90 13.33
N TRP A 99 2.53 3.15 13.37
CA TRP A 99 1.11 3.47 13.27
C TRP A 99 0.49 3.01 11.95
N PHE A 100 1.16 3.31 10.83
CA PHE A 100 0.74 2.87 9.50
C PHE A 100 0.68 1.33 9.40
N GLN A 101 1.71 0.64 9.87
CA GLN A 101 1.77 -0.83 9.82
C GLN A 101 0.71 -1.47 10.70
N THR A 102 0.46 -0.97 11.90
CA THR A 102 -0.61 -1.49 12.77
C THR A 102 -1.99 -1.32 12.15
N ALA A 103 -2.29 -0.14 11.58
CA ALA A 103 -3.54 0.10 10.87
C ALA A 103 -3.73 -0.89 9.70
N ARG A 104 -2.66 -1.12 8.95
CA ARG A 104 -2.65 -2.03 7.82
C ARG A 104 -2.79 -3.50 8.23
N ILE A 105 -2.09 -3.95 9.27
CA ILE A 105 -2.22 -5.31 9.78
C ILE A 105 -3.67 -5.60 10.15
N LYS A 106 -4.30 -4.66 10.86
CA LYS A 106 -5.72 -4.77 11.21
C LYS A 106 -6.60 -4.86 9.96
N TRP A 107 -6.33 -4.01 8.97
CA TRP A 107 -7.02 -4.04 7.69
C TRP A 107 -6.93 -5.42 7.01
N GLU A 108 -5.73 -5.98 6.87
CA GLU A 108 -5.52 -7.28 6.21
C GLU A 108 -6.16 -8.45 6.99
N GLN A 109 -6.11 -8.42 8.33
CA GLN A 109 -6.80 -9.40 9.16
C GLN A 109 -8.31 -9.33 8.96
N GLU A 110 -8.86 -8.13 8.88
CA GLU A 110 -10.27 -7.90 8.62
C GLU A 110 -10.66 -8.35 7.21
N THR A 111 -9.83 -8.07 6.19
CA THR A 111 -10.03 -8.59 4.84
C THR A 111 -10.09 -10.12 4.85
N LYS A 112 -9.14 -10.79 5.53
CA LYS A 112 -9.11 -12.27 5.66
C LYS A 112 -10.37 -12.79 6.35
N ARG A 113 -10.83 -12.11 7.41
CA ARG A 113 -12.09 -12.45 8.11
C ARG A 113 -13.31 -12.31 7.21
N LEU A 114 -13.42 -11.20 6.47
CA LEU A 114 -14.52 -10.96 5.52
C LEU A 114 -14.57 -12.04 4.44
N ILE A 115 -13.40 -12.42 3.88
CA ILE A 115 -13.30 -13.50 2.90
C ILE A 115 -13.76 -14.84 3.51
N GLN A 116 -13.31 -15.18 4.72
CA GLN A 116 -13.71 -16.42 5.41
C GLN A 116 -15.22 -16.46 5.70
N GLU A 117 -15.82 -15.31 5.98
CA GLU A 117 -17.25 -15.15 6.20
C GLU A 117 -18.08 -15.04 4.91
N ASN A 118 -17.45 -15.14 3.73
CA ASN A 118 -18.06 -14.88 2.42
C ASN A 118 -18.78 -13.52 2.36
N LYS A 119 -18.22 -12.51 3.03
CA LYS A 119 -18.72 -11.15 2.99
C LYS A 119 -17.98 -10.34 1.92
N PRO A 120 -18.66 -9.34 1.32
CA PRO A 120 -18.00 -8.31 0.53
C PRO A 120 -16.80 -7.73 1.28
N THR A 121 -15.67 -7.62 0.60
CA THR A 121 -14.46 -7.01 1.17
C THR A 121 -14.50 -5.49 1.09
N ARG A 122 -15.13 -4.90 0.08
CA ARG A 122 -15.28 -3.43 -0.01
C ARG A 122 -16.43 -2.95 0.86
N ASN A 123 -16.38 -1.70 1.29
CA ASN A 123 -17.36 -1.01 2.14
C ASN A 123 -17.68 -1.68 3.49
N ASN A 124 -16.80 -2.55 4.00
CA ASN A 124 -17.02 -3.33 5.22
C ASN A 124 -15.86 -3.27 6.23
N HIS A 125 -14.74 -2.65 5.88
CA HIS A 125 -13.62 -2.50 6.81
C HIS A 125 -13.85 -1.36 7.81
N ASP A 126 -13.36 -1.55 9.04
CA ASP A 126 -13.20 -0.43 9.97
C ASP A 126 -12.03 0.47 9.54
N GLN A 127 -12.35 1.72 9.22
CA GLN A 127 -11.41 2.74 8.77
C GLN A 127 -10.81 3.57 9.92
N SER A 128 -11.23 3.32 11.17
CA SER A 128 -10.92 4.16 12.33
C SER A 128 -9.42 4.41 12.52
N LEU A 129 -8.59 3.39 12.35
CA LEU A 129 -7.14 3.47 12.51
C LEU A 129 -6.48 4.33 11.42
N PHE A 130 -6.91 4.18 10.17
CA PHE A 130 -6.41 5.02 9.08
C PHE A 130 -6.87 6.48 9.22
N ILE A 131 -8.11 6.70 9.66
CA ILE A 131 -8.61 8.06 9.95
C ILE A 131 -7.80 8.70 11.09
N GLN A 132 -7.48 7.95 12.14
CA GLN A 132 -6.61 8.44 13.22
C GLN A 132 -5.18 8.70 12.73
N PHE A 133 -4.62 7.83 11.90
CA PHE A 133 -3.32 8.04 11.27
C PHE A 133 -3.26 9.36 10.50
N LEU A 134 -4.27 9.64 9.66
CA LEU A 134 -4.34 10.88 8.89
C LEU A 134 -4.45 12.13 9.77
N LYS A 135 -5.10 12.03 10.94
CA LYS A 135 -5.19 13.13 11.91
C LYS A 135 -3.85 13.40 12.61
N LEU A 136 -3.13 12.34 12.97
CA LEU A 136 -1.86 12.44 13.71
C LEU A 136 -0.69 12.80 12.79
N TYR A 137 -0.70 12.33 11.54
CA TYR A 137 0.41 12.45 10.61
C TYR A 137 -0.02 12.99 9.23
N PRO A 138 -0.55 14.23 9.17
CA PRO A 138 -1.14 14.81 7.94
C PRO A 138 -0.11 15.13 6.84
N THR A 139 1.19 14.99 7.12
CA THR A 139 2.30 15.18 6.18
C THR A 139 3.14 13.91 6.00
N SER A 140 2.63 12.75 6.44
CA SER A 140 3.38 11.50 6.37
C SER A 140 3.75 11.12 4.94
N ARG A 141 4.88 10.44 4.79
CA ARG A 141 5.26 9.78 3.53
C ARG A 141 4.30 8.66 3.10
N TYR A 142 3.44 8.17 4.01
CA TYR A 142 2.47 7.10 3.75
C TYR A 142 1.08 7.58 3.34
N LEU A 143 0.88 8.90 3.20
CA LEU A 143 -0.43 9.48 2.88
C LEU A 143 -1.01 8.97 1.57
N ASP A 144 -0.16 8.73 0.57
CA ASP A 144 -0.57 8.18 -0.71
C ASP A 144 -1.16 6.77 -0.54
N ARG A 145 -0.47 5.88 0.17
CA ARG A 145 -0.94 4.52 0.48
C ARG A 145 -2.26 4.54 1.24
N VAL A 146 -2.38 5.36 2.29
CA VAL A 146 -3.61 5.46 3.08
C VAL A 146 -4.76 6.02 2.25
N PHE A 147 -4.50 7.06 1.44
CA PHE A 147 -5.51 7.61 0.55
C PHE A 147 -5.99 6.55 -0.45
N LEU A 148 -5.09 5.77 -1.03
CA LEU A 148 -5.44 4.72 -1.97
C LEU A 148 -6.33 3.65 -1.32
N ILE A 149 -5.94 3.14 -0.14
CA ILE A 149 -6.71 2.13 0.60
C ILE A 149 -8.13 2.62 0.89
N LEU A 150 -8.27 3.82 1.46
CA LEU A 150 -9.58 4.37 1.82
C LEU A 150 -10.44 4.66 0.59
N SER A 151 -9.82 5.04 -0.53
CA SER A 151 -10.53 5.28 -1.78
C SER A 151 -11.04 3.97 -2.37
N GLU A 152 -10.19 2.95 -2.44
CA GLU A 152 -10.55 1.62 -2.96
C GLU A 152 -11.64 0.94 -2.12
N GLU A 153 -11.69 1.23 -0.83
CA GLU A 153 -12.76 0.74 0.05
C GLU A 153 -14.14 1.25 -0.35
N SER A 154 -14.22 2.46 -0.91
CA SER A 154 -15.47 3.12 -1.32
C SER A 154 -15.99 2.66 -2.69
N PHE A 155 -15.24 1.81 -3.37
CA PHE A 155 -15.63 1.33 -4.69
C PHE A 155 -16.79 0.33 -4.63
N CYS A 156 -17.52 0.22 -5.73
CA CYS A 156 -18.59 -0.78 -5.87
C CYS A 156 -18.03 -2.19 -5.63
N GLN A 157 -18.74 -3.04 -4.89
CA GLN A 157 -18.30 -4.42 -4.65
C GLN A 157 -18.20 -5.22 -5.96
N ASP A 158 -19.25 -5.16 -6.77
CA ASP A 158 -19.28 -5.73 -8.10
C ASP A 158 -19.67 -4.63 -9.08
N TRP A 159 -19.03 -4.60 -10.24
CA TRP A 159 -19.44 -3.67 -11.29
C TRP A 159 -20.84 -4.05 -11.82
N ALA A 160 -21.26 -5.32 -11.71
CA ALA A 160 -22.59 -5.83 -12.08
C ALA A 160 -23.15 -5.32 -13.44
N GLY A 161 -22.27 -4.91 -14.36
CA GLY A 161 -22.63 -4.29 -15.63
C GLY A 161 -22.94 -2.79 -15.58
N TYR A 162 -22.78 -2.12 -14.44
CA TYR A 162 -22.93 -0.66 -14.28
C TYR A 162 -21.63 0.07 -14.62
N PRO A 163 -21.58 0.79 -15.76
CA PRO A 163 -20.39 1.52 -16.17
C PRO A 163 -20.01 2.64 -15.18
N ASP A 164 -20.99 3.21 -14.46
CA ASP A 164 -20.76 4.29 -13.49
C ASP A 164 -19.78 3.89 -12.38
N CYS A 165 -19.81 2.64 -11.94
CA CYS A 165 -18.85 2.11 -10.98
C CYS A 165 -17.41 2.18 -11.52
N GLY A 166 -17.19 1.68 -12.74
CA GLY A 166 -15.88 1.76 -13.39
C GLY A 166 -15.42 3.20 -13.64
N MET A 167 -16.35 4.10 -13.94
CA MET A 167 -16.06 5.53 -14.12
C MET A 167 -15.63 6.20 -12.81
N ILE A 168 -16.28 5.88 -11.68
CA ILE A 168 -15.88 6.37 -10.36
C ILE A 168 -14.49 5.85 -9.99
N GLU A 169 -14.21 4.56 -10.22
CA GLU A 169 -12.88 3.98 -9.96
C GLU A 169 -11.81 4.67 -10.82
N ALA A 170 -12.07 4.83 -12.12
CA ALA A 170 -11.15 5.48 -13.05
C ALA A 170 -10.82 6.91 -12.60
N LYS A 171 -11.85 7.71 -12.33
CA LYS A 171 -11.71 9.10 -11.88
C LYS A 171 -10.95 9.19 -10.55
N THR A 172 -11.18 8.24 -9.65
CA THR A 172 -10.45 8.19 -8.38
C THR A 172 -8.97 7.92 -8.57
N TYR A 173 -8.59 6.97 -9.43
CA TYR A 173 -7.18 6.74 -9.74
C TYR A 173 -6.55 7.90 -10.52
N GLU A 174 -7.26 8.53 -11.44
CA GLU A 174 -6.79 9.75 -12.12
C GLU A 174 -6.50 10.87 -11.12
N GLN A 175 -7.42 11.11 -10.18
CA GLN A 175 -7.24 12.10 -9.10
C GLN A 175 -6.07 11.76 -8.20
N PHE A 176 -5.88 10.47 -7.87
CA PHE A 176 -4.70 10.02 -7.16
C PHE A 176 -3.41 10.39 -7.91
N LEU A 177 -3.34 10.08 -9.21
CA LEU A 177 -2.15 10.33 -10.04
C LEU A 177 -1.86 11.82 -10.21
N LEU A 178 -2.87 12.68 -10.16
CA LEU A 178 -2.73 14.13 -10.15
C LEU A 178 -2.27 14.65 -8.77
N ARG A 179 -2.83 14.12 -7.69
CA ARG A 179 -2.53 14.54 -6.32
C ARG A 179 -1.15 14.09 -5.85
N PHE A 180 -0.71 12.90 -6.26
CA PHE A 180 0.54 12.29 -5.84
C PHE A 180 1.46 11.97 -7.04
N PRO A 181 1.93 12.98 -7.79
CA PRO A 181 2.67 12.78 -9.03
C PRO A 181 4.04 12.10 -8.84
N LYS A 182 4.58 12.11 -7.62
CA LYS A 182 5.87 11.53 -7.25
C LYS A 182 5.76 10.32 -6.32
N SER A 183 4.56 9.75 -6.17
CA SER A 183 4.33 8.58 -5.32
C SER A 183 5.18 7.38 -5.77
N GLU A 184 5.72 6.63 -4.80
CA GLU A 184 6.45 5.39 -5.05
C GLU A 184 5.54 4.29 -5.61
N ILE A 185 4.23 4.35 -5.30
CA ILE A 185 3.21 3.40 -5.79
C ILE A 185 2.51 3.91 -7.05
N ARG A 186 3.00 4.99 -7.67
CA ARG A 186 2.38 5.58 -8.86
C ARG A 186 2.14 4.56 -9.97
N GLN A 187 3.17 3.79 -10.32
CA GLN A 187 3.09 2.82 -11.42
C GLN A 187 2.10 1.67 -11.11
N GLU A 188 1.94 1.31 -9.84
CA GLU A 188 0.92 0.36 -9.40
C GLU A 188 -0.48 0.91 -9.70
N VAL A 189 -0.73 2.17 -9.35
CA VAL A 189 -2.00 2.85 -9.64
C VAL A 189 -2.23 3.01 -11.14
N GLU A 190 -1.19 3.28 -11.92
CA GLU A 190 -1.30 3.33 -13.39
C GLU A 190 -1.70 1.97 -13.98
N VAL A 191 -1.21 0.85 -13.45
CA VAL A 191 -1.66 -0.50 -13.83
C VAL A 191 -3.13 -0.70 -13.45
N LYS A 192 -3.54 -0.32 -12.23
CA LYS A 192 -4.93 -0.44 -11.77
C LYS A 192 -5.89 0.35 -12.68
N LEU A 193 -5.56 1.62 -12.97
CA LEU A 193 -6.33 2.46 -13.88
C LEU A 193 -6.40 1.86 -15.31
N ALA A 194 -5.29 1.35 -15.84
CA ALA A 194 -5.30 0.68 -17.13
C ALA A 194 -6.25 -0.53 -17.15
N ARG A 195 -6.29 -1.33 -16.08
CA ARG A 195 -7.23 -2.46 -15.94
C ARG A 195 -8.68 -1.98 -15.91
N VAL A 196 -8.97 -0.90 -15.19
CA VAL A 196 -10.32 -0.29 -15.13
C VAL A 196 -10.76 0.16 -16.52
N TYR A 197 -9.90 0.87 -17.27
CA TYR A 197 -10.22 1.25 -18.66
C TYR A 197 -10.46 0.02 -19.55
N TYR A 198 -9.65 -1.02 -19.45
CA TYR A 198 -9.87 -2.25 -20.22
C TYR A 198 -11.23 -2.90 -19.87
N GLN A 199 -11.58 -2.99 -18.58
CA GLN A 199 -12.86 -3.55 -18.16
C GLN A 199 -14.05 -2.71 -18.67
N MET A 200 -13.92 -1.38 -18.65
CA MET A 200 -14.93 -0.50 -19.22
C MET A 200 -15.05 -0.69 -20.73
N ALA A 201 -13.93 -0.79 -21.46
CA ALA A 201 -13.95 -1.08 -22.89
C ALA A 201 -14.71 -2.37 -23.20
N TRP A 202 -14.47 -3.42 -22.39
CA TRP A 202 -15.16 -4.69 -22.52
C TRP A 202 -16.66 -4.56 -22.24
N LEU A 203 -17.06 -3.89 -21.16
CA LEU A 203 -18.47 -3.68 -20.82
C LEU A 203 -19.22 -2.88 -21.88
N TRP A 204 -18.62 -1.81 -22.41
CA TRP A 204 -19.25 -0.99 -23.46
C TRP A 204 -19.38 -1.71 -24.80
N LEU A 205 -18.58 -2.76 -25.04
CA LEU A 205 -18.66 -3.55 -26.27
C LEU A 205 -19.46 -4.84 -26.12
N PHE A 206 -19.42 -5.50 -24.96
CA PHE A 206 -19.97 -6.85 -24.76
C PHE A 206 -20.96 -6.96 -23.60
N GLY A 207 -21.17 -5.88 -22.84
CA GLY A 207 -22.11 -5.86 -21.72
C GLY A 207 -23.58 -5.88 -22.17
N ASN A 208 -24.48 -6.10 -21.20
CA ASN A 208 -25.92 -6.23 -21.43
C ASN A 208 -26.66 -4.90 -21.74
N GLY A 209 -25.92 -3.83 -22.05
CA GLY A 209 -26.44 -2.47 -22.26
C GLY A 209 -26.35 -2.01 -23.72
N GLU A 210 -26.50 -0.71 -23.96
CA GLU A 210 -26.27 -0.14 -25.30
C GLU A 210 -24.80 -0.30 -25.70
N HIS A 211 -24.57 -1.01 -26.81
CA HIS A 211 -23.25 -1.15 -27.41
C HIS A 211 -22.83 0.19 -28.02
N ILE A 212 -21.88 0.87 -27.39
CA ILE A 212 -21.34 2.13 -27.90
C ILE A 212 -19.87 1.93 -28.23
N GLU A 213 -19.62 1.46 -29.45
CA GLU A 213 -18.28 1.15 -30.01
C GLU A 213 -17.27 2.29 -29.82
N LYS A 214 -17.72 3.55 -29.92
CA LYS A 214 -16.88 4.73 -29.72
C LYS A 214 -16.34 4.84 -28.29
N TRP A 215 -17.16 4.54 -27.28
CA TRP A 215 -16.72 4.54 -25.89
C TRP A 215 -15.80 3.36 -25.61
N ALA A 216 -16.15 2.18 -26.13
CA ALA A 216 -15.29 1.01 -26.03
C ALA A 216 -13.90 1.27 -26.62
N GLU A 217 -13.82 1.89 -27.81
CA GLU A 217 -12.56 2.26 -28.45
C GLU A 217 -11.77 3.30 -27.65
N LEU A 218 -12.44 4.31 -27.09
CA LEU A 218 -11.79 5.32 -26.24
C LEU A 218 -11.11 4.66 -25.05
N PHE A 219 -11.83 3.82 -24.30
CA PHE A 219 -11.29 3.17 -23.11
C PHE A 219 -10.21 2.14 -23.45
N ARG A 220 -10.39 1.38 -24.55
CA ARG A 220 -9.38 0.45 -25.06
C ARG A 220 -8.06 1.18 -25.33
N ALA A 221 -8.11 2.31 -26.04
CA ALA A 221 -6.92 3.08 -26.36
C ALA A 221 -6.27 3.72 -25.14
N GLN A 222 -7.04 4.20 -24.16
CA GLN A 222 -6.49 4.72 -22.91
C GLN A 222 -5.76 3.63 -22.13
N SER A 223 -6.37 2.45 -22.01
CA SER A 223 -5.73 1.28 -21.40
C SER A 223 -4.43 0.93 -22.12
N LEU A 224 -4.47 0.82 -23.46
CA LEU A 224 -3.30 0.49 -24.28
C LEU A 224 -2.17 1.52 -24.13
N LYS A 225 -2.50 2.81 -24.17
CA LYS A 225 -1.53 3.89 -23.97
C LYS A 225 -0.80 3.77 -22.64
N MET A 226 -1.54 3.46 -21.56
CA MET A 226 -0.95 3.29 -20.24
C MET A 226 -0.04 2.07 -20.18
N VAL A 227 -0.50 0.89 -20.62
CA VAL A 227 0.34 -0.33 -20.55
C VAL A 227 1.61 -0.21 -21.38
N LEU A 228 1.55 0.43 -22.55
CA LEU A 228 2.73 0.67 -23.39
C LEU A 228 3.81 1.49 -22.65
N SER A 229 3.40 2.47 -21.83
CA SER A 229 4.34 3.24 -21.01
C SER A 229 4.94 2.44 -19.84
N LEU A 230 4.20 1.44 -19.34
CA LEU A 230 4.56 0.63 -18.17
C LEU A 230 5.42 -0.62 -18.52
N LYS A 231 5.43 -1.06 -19.78
CA LYS A 231 6.23 -2.22 -20.25
C LYS A 231 7.75 -2.06 -20.02
N ASN A 232 8.22 -0.83 -19.88
CA ASN A 232 9.61 -0.50 -19.60
C ASN A 232 9.87 -0.20 -18.12
N SER A 233 8.91 -0.50 -17.23
CA SER A 233 9.09 -0.30 -15.80
C SER A 233 10.27 -1.14 -15.28
N PRO A 234 11.13 -0.56 -14.40
CA PRO A 234 12.16 -1.33 -13.70
C PRO A 234 11.57 -2.29 -12.66
N ASN A 235 10.31 -2.12 -12.26
CA ASN A 235 9.61 -3.04 -11.38
C ASN A 235 9.05 -4.21 -12.20
N TRP A 236 9.55 -5.42 -11.93
CA TRP A 236 9.19 -6.62 -12.68
C TRP A 236 7.69 -6.99 -12.58
N GLN A 237 7.05 -6.74 -11.43
CA GLN A 237 5.61 -7.04 -11.23
C GLN A 237 4.74 -6.12 -12.08
N ILE A 238 5.10 -4.83 -12.10
CA ILE A 238 4.44 -3.81 -12.92
C ILE A 238 4.61 -4.14 -14.40
N LYS A 239 5.83 -4.44 -14.82
CA LYS A 239 6.14 -4.83 -16.20
C LYS A 239 5.34 -6.05 -16.63
N ASN A 240 5.34 -7.13 -15.84
CA ASN A 240 4.60 -8.35 -16.16
C ASN A 240 3.09 -8.08 -16.24
N SER A 241 2.53 -7.35 -15.26
CA SER A 241 1.12 -6.96 -15.27
C SER A 241 0.73 -6.16 -16.52
N ALA A 242 1.62 -5.26 -16.98
CA ALA A 242 1.40 -4.46 -18.19
C ALA A 242 1.44 -5.33 -19.46
N VAL A 243 2.39 -6.27 -19.56
CA VAL A 243 2.50 -7.20 -20.70
C VAL A 243 1.29 -8.13 -20.77
N GLU A 244 0.87 -8.71 -19.65
CA GLU A 244 -0.31 -9.57 -19.59
C GLU A 244 -1.58 -8.81 -20.01
N LEU A 245 -1.73 -7.56 -19.54
CA LEU A 245 -2.89 -6.75 -19.88
C LEU A 245 -2.88 -6.32 -21.36
N GLU A 246 -1.73 -5.96 -21.92
CA GLU A 246 -1.59 -5.67 -23.35
C GLU A 246 -2.01 -6.87 -24.20
N GLN A 247 -1.47 -8.07 -23.91
CA GLN A 247 -1.85 -9.29 -24.62
C GLN A 247 -3.35 -9.57 -24.50
N LYS A 248 -3.95 -9.30 -23.33
CA LYS A 248 -5.38 -9.44 -23.13
C LYS A 248 -6.18 -8.44 -23.99
N ILE A 249 -5.76 -7.18 -24.05
CA ILE A 249 -6.36 -6.17 -24.92
C ILE A 249 -6.26 -6.59 -26.39
N GLU A 250 -5.10 -7.08 -26.84
CA GLU A 250 -4.90 -7.52 -28.22
C GLU A 250 -5.75 -8.74 -28.58
N ASN A 251 -5.90 -9.69 -27.66
CA ASN A 251 -6.73 -10.88 -27.90
C ASN A 251 -8.23 -10.55 -27.93
N ASP A 252 -8.70 -9.72 -27.00
CA ASP A 252 -10.12 -9.36 -26.89
C ASP A 252 -10.54 -8.32 -27.94
N PHE A 253 -9.59 -7.49 -28.39
CA PHE A 253 -9.79 -6.42 -29.37
C PHE A 253 -8.69 -6.45 -30.46
N PRO A 254 -8.67 -7.46 -31.35
CA PRO A 254 -7.59 -7.69 -32.31
C PRO A 254 -7.47 -6.60 -33.38
N ARG A 255 -8.46 -5.71 -33.48
CA ARG A 255 -8.49 -4.55 -34.37
C ARG A 255 -9.15 -3.40 -33.61
N PRO A 256 -8.87 -2.14 -34.00
CA PRO A 256 -9.66 -1.01 -33.53
C PRO A 256 -11.15 -1.30 -33.69
N ILE A 257 -11.93 -1.04 -32.64
CA ILE A 257 -13.36 -1.34 -32.59
C ILE A 257 -14.10 -0.37 -33.52
N ALA A 258 -13.69 0.89 -33.49
CA ALA A 258 -14.18 1.97 -34.32
C ALA A 258 -13.02 2.90 -34.70
N PRO A 259 -13.20 3.80 -35.69
CA PRO A 259 -12.28 4.92 -35.88
C PRO A 259 -12.12 5.67 -34.57
N PHE A 260 -10.87 5.97 -34.21
CA PHE A 260 -10.58 6.61 -32.94
C PHE A 260 -11.34 7.94 -32.84
N PRO A 261 -12.19 8.14 -31.82
CA PRO A 261 -13.03 9.32 -31.74
C PRO A 261 -12.20 10.51 -31.27
N SER A 262 -11.49 11.17 -32.19
CA SER A 262 -10.65 12.34 -31.91
C SER A 262 -11.43 13.49 -31.27
N GLU A 263 -12.73 13.58 -31.55
CA GLU A 263 -13.68 14.54 -30.96
C GLU A 263 -13.94 14.32 -29.46
N LEU A 264 -13.60 13.11 -28.96
CA LEU A 264 -13.73 12.73 -27.56
C LEU A 264 -12.44 12.96 -26.74
N LEU A 265 -11.30 13.25 -27.40
CA LEU A 265 -10.06 13.62 -26.73
C LEU A 265 -10.15 15.03 -26.15
N GLY A 266 -9.85 15.18 -24.86
CA GLY A 266 -9.64 16.49 -24.22
C GLY A 266 -10.91 17.24 -23.81
N LYS A 267 -12.10 16.67 -24.00
CA LYS A 267 -13.30 17.13 -23.31
C LYS A 267 -13.41 16.33 -22.02
N ASP A 268 -13.51 17.04 -20.91
CA ASP A 268 -13.86 16.48 -19.60
C ASP A 268 -15.28 15.89 -19.66
N TYR A 269 -15.44 14.72 -20.26
CA TYR A 269 -16.71 14.00 -20.28
C TYR A 269 -17.08 13.46 -18.88
N LEU A 270 -16.14 13.49 -17.93
CA LEU A 270 -16.32 13.11 -16.52
C LEU A 270 -17.15 14.11 -15.68
N LEU A 271 -17.73 15.14 -16.31
CA LEU A 271 -18.58 16.16 -15.68
C LEU A 271 -19.95 16.38 -16.36
N LYS A 272 -20.31 15.64 -17.40
CA LYS A 272 -21.64 15.74 -18.01
C LYS A 272 -22.47 14.48 -17.76
N GLY A 273 -22.69 14.22 -16.48
CA GLY A 273 -23.74 13.34 -15.96
C GLY A 273 -24.97 14.11 -15.44
N GLU A 274 -25.04 15.43 -15.67
CA GLU A 274 -26.21 16.23 -15.37
C GLU A 274 -26.61 17.03 -16.63
N GLU A 275 -27.91 17.15 -16.84
CA GLU A 275 -28.63 17.65 -18.02
C GLU A 275 -28.81 16.66 -19.19
N LYS A 276 -29.71 15.70 -18.98
CA LYS A 276 -30.95 15.63 -19.79
C LYS A 276 -32.14 15.23 -18.94
#